data_AF-A0A9P0NX67-F1
#
_entry.id   AF-A0A9P0NX67-F1
#
_cell.length_a   1.000
_cell.length_b   1.000
_cell.length_c   1.000
_cell.angle_alpha   90.00
_cell.angle_beta   90.00
_cell.angle_gamma   90.00
#
_symmetry.space_group_name_H-M   'P 1'
#
loop_
_entity.id
_entity.type
_entity.pdbx_description
1 polymer ?
#
loop_
_entity_poly.entity_id
_entity_poly.type
_entity_poly.pdbx_seq_one_letter_code
_entity_poly.pdbx_strand_id
1 'polypeptide(L)'
;MYSKALLVLALSLLVAQCAAGPVGFILTYGACQTACNAAYVTCCTAAGTTAGTFTLGLGIPAALAGCSVIQGVCMAGCATAAAAAPTP
;
A
#
# COMPACT_ATOMS: atom_id res chain seq x y z
N MET A 1 -1.36 -2.79 17.61
CA MET A 1 -1.29 -1.95 16.39
C MET A 1 -0.28 -2.48 15.37
N TYR A 2 0.93 -2.90 15.77
CA TYR A 2 1.93 -3.51 14.88
C TYR A 2 1.49 -4.80 14.14
N SER A 3 0.68 -5.65 14.78
CA SER A 3 0.23 -6.93 14.20
C SER A 3 -0.58 -6.78 12.90
N LYS A 4 -1.36 -5.69 12.77
CA LYS A 4 -2.18 -5.46 11.56
C LYS A 4 -1.37 -4.93 10.38
N ALA A 5 -0.35 -4.09 10.64
CA ALA A 5 0.57 -3.61 9.61
C ALA A 5 1.44 -4.75 9.05
N LEU A 6 1.85 -5.69 9.92
CA LEU A 6 2.57 -6.90 9.52
C LEU A 6 1.73 -7.79 8.59
N LEU A 7 0.41 -7.87 8.84
CA LEU A 7 -0.53 -8.66 8.05
C LEU A 7 -0.79 -8.05 6.66
N VAL A 8 -0.82 -6.72 6.57
CA VAL A 8 -0.92 -5.99 5.29
C VAL A 8 0.36 -6.17 4.46
N LEU A 9 1.53 -6.08 5.10
CA LEU A 9 2.82 -6.30 4.44
C LEU A 9 2.94 -7.74 3.91
N ALA A 10 2.51 -8.73 4.71
CA ALA A 10 2.46 -10.14 4.32
C ALA A 10 1.51 -10.40 3.13
N LEU A 11 0.35 -9.73 3.10
CA LEU A 11 -0.61 -9.85 1.99
C LEU A 11 -0.07 -9.23 0.69
N SER A 12 0.62 -8.08 0.76
CA SER A 12 1.27 -7.47 -0.40
C SER A 12 2.40 -8.33 -0.98
N LEU A 13 3.15 -9.05 -0.13
CA LEU A 13 4.21 -9.97 -0.54
C LEU A 13 3.66 -11.22 -1.25
N LEU A 14 2.43 -11.64 -0.92
CA LEU A 14 1.78 -12.81 -1.51
C LEU A 14 1.21 -12.53 -2.92
N VAL A 15 0.72 -11.31 -3.16
CA VAL A 15 0.16 -10.89 -4.47
C VAL A 15 1.25 -10.70 -5.53
N ALA A 16 2.50 -10.43 -5.14
CA ALA A 16 3.63 -10.26 -6.06
C ALA A 16 4.07 -11.55 -6.78
N GLN A 17 3.54 -12.73 -6.39
CA GLN A 17 4.04 -14.04 -6.80
C GLN A 17 3.44 -14.56 -8.12
N CYS A 18 2.43 -13.89 -8.69
CA CYS A 18 1.71 -14.38 -9.86
C CYS A 18 1.68 -13.34 -10.99
N ALA A 19 2.63 -13.43 -11.94
CA ALA A 19 2.42 -12.94 -13.31
C ALA A 19 3.57 -13.33 -14.26
N ALA A 20 3.25 -14.21 -15.22
CA ALA A 20 4.03 -14.39 -16.43
C ALA A 20 3.57 -13.36 -17.49
N GLY A 21 4.47 -12.44 -17.90
CA GLY A 21 4.31 -11.55 -19.06
C GLY A 21 3.81 -10.10 -18.80
N PRO A 22 3.85 -9.21 -19.82
CA PRO A 22 3.57 -7.76 -19.68
C PRO A 22 2.16 -7.41 -19.23
N VAL A 23 1.17 -8.22 -19.60
CA VAL A 23 -0.22 -8.03 -19.14
C VAL A 23 -0.35 -8.44 -17.68
N GLY A 24 0.29 -9.54 -17.28
CA GLY A 24 0.39 -9.94 -15.88
C GLY A 24 1.03 -8.83 -15.05
N PHE A 25 2.13 -8.25 -15.54
CA PHE A 25 2.82 -7.13 -14.90
C PHE A 25 1.93 -5.91 -14.58
N ILE A 26 1.16 -5.41 -15.56
CA ILE A 26 0.26 -4.26 -15.33
C ILE A 26 -0.82 -4.62 -14.31
N LEU A 27 -1.38 -5.83 -14.38
CA LEU A 27 -2.40 -6.26 -13.44
C LEU A 27 -1.84 -6.43 -12.03
N THR A 28 -0.62 -6.94 -11.87
CA THR A 28 0.01 -7.12 -10.55
C THR A 28 0.37 -5.78 -9.92
N TYR A 29 0.94 -4.83 -10.67
CA TYR A 29 1.21 -3.49 -10.16
C TYR A 29 -0.10 -2.78 -9.78
N GLY A 30 -1.09 -2.78 -10.68
CA GLY A 30 -2.40 -2.17 -10.41
C GLY A 30 -3.07 -2.76 -9.17
N ALA A 31 -3.11 -4.09 -9.05
CA ALA A 31 -3.68 -4.77 -7.88
C ALA A 31 -2.92 -4.43 -6.58
N CYS A 32 -1.59 -4.36 -6.63
CA CYS A 32 -0.77 -3.98 -5.49
C CYS A 32 -1.09 -2.54 -5.03
N GLN A 33 -1.19 -1.59 -5.96
CA GLN A 33 -1.57 -0.21 -5.65
C GLN A 33 -2.99 -0.13 -5.06
N THR A 34 -3.94 -0.89 -5.62
CA THR A 34 -5.32 -0.94 -5.08
C THR A 34 -5.34 -1.49 -3.65
N ALA A 35 -4.58 -2.55 -3.37
CA ALA A 35 -4.49 -3.13 -2.03
C ALA A 35 -3.89 -2.15 -1.01
N CYS A 36 -2.79 -1.47 -1.36
CA CYS A 36 -2.17 -0.45 -0.52
C CYS A 36 -3.14 0.71 -0.22
N ASN A 37 -3.95 1.14 -1.20
CA ASN A 37 -4.96 2.18 -1.01
C ASN A 37 -6.12 1.70 -0.11
N ALA A 38 -6.60 0.46 -0.29
CA ALA A 38 -7.64 -0.10 0.57
C ALA A 38 -7.17 -0.21 2.04
N ALA A 39 -5.92 -0.61 2.25
CA ALA A 39 -5.30 -0.63 3.58
C ALA A 39 -5.19 0.78 4.18
N TYR A 40 -4.81 1.78 3.38
CA TYR A 40 -4.77 3.17 3.82
C TYR A 40 -6.14 3.68 4.27
N VAL A 41 -7.19 3.47 3.47
CA VAL A 41 -8.56 3.86 3.81
C VAL A 41 -8.98 3.20 5.13
N THR A 42 -8.71 1.89 5.27
CA THR A 42 -9.03 1.14 6.50
C THR A 42 -8.28 1.70 7.71
N CYS A 43 -7.01 2.09 7.55
CA CYS A 43 -6.20 2.69 8.60
C CYS A 43 -6.76 4.05 9.04
N CYS A 44 -7.09 4.93 8.08
CA CYS A 44 -7.72 6.22 8.37
C CYS A 44 -9.06 6.04 9.08
N THR A 45 -9.92 5.13 8.61
CA THR A 45 -11.22 4.87 9.23
C THR A 45 -11.07 4.34 10.65
N ALA A 46 -10.10 3.45 10.90
CA ALA A 46 -9.80 2.96 12.24
C ALA A 46 -9.24 4.07 13.16
N ALA A 47 -8.58 5.08 12.60
CA ALA A 47 -8.14 6.28 13.30
C ALA A 47 -9.23 7.35 13.43
N GLY A 48 -10.46 7.09 12.96
CA GLY A 48 -11.62 7.97 13.10
C GLY A 48 -11.74 9.05 12.02
N THR A 49 -11.01 8.93 10.91
CA THR A 49 -11.08 9.89 9.81
C THR A 49 -11.33 9.22 8.48
N THR A 50 -11.86 9.98 7.53
CA THR A 50 -11.95 9.55 6.14
C THR A 50 -10.68 9.91 5.38
N ALA A 51 -10.23 9.02 4.49
CA ALA A 51 -9.08 9.29 3.65
C ALA A 51 -9.36 10.51 2.75
N GLY A 52 -8.40 11.43 2.68
CA GLY A 52 -8.51 12.64 1.84
C GLY A 52 -9.19 13.84 2.50
N THR A 53 -9.71 13.72 3.73
CA THR A 53 -10.30 14.86 4.47
C THR A 53 -9.34 15.54 5.43
N PHE A 54 -8.07 15.13 5.43
CA PHE A 54 -7.03 15.69 6.29
C PHE A 54 -5.77 15.96 5.47
N THR A 55 -4.89 16.80 6.02
CA THR A 55 -3.58 17.11 5.45
C THR A 55 -2.48 16.71 6.44
N LEU A 56 -1.31 16.33 5.93
CA LEU A 56 -0.14 15.96 6.76
C LEU A 56 0.60 17.20 7.27
N GLY A 57 -0.12 18.13 7.90
CA GLY A 57 0.42 19.34 8.49
C GLY A 57 0.91 19.15 9.94
N LEU A 58 1.44 20.23 10.52
CA LEU A 58 1.80 20.26 11.94
C LEU A 58 0.55 20.06 12.81
N GLY A 59 0.62 19.12 13.75
CA GLY A 59 -0.50 18.78 14.64
C GLY A 59 -1.39 17.63 14.16
N ILE A 60 -1.06 16.97 13.04
CA ILE A 60 -1.79 15.77 12.61
C ILE A 60 -1.66 14.65 13.65
N PRO A 61 -2.73 13.87 13.92
CA PRO A 61 -2.63 12.70 14.77
C PRO A 61 -1.56 11.73 14.26
N ALA A 62 -0.69 11.27 15.17
CA ALA A 62 0.41 10.36 14.83
C ALA A 62 -0.07 9.08 14.12
N ALA A 63 -1.28 8.60 14.44
CA ALA A 63 -1.90 7.47 13.75
C ALA A 63 -2.11 7.73 12.26
N LEU A 64 -2.59 8.91 11.88
CA LEU A 64 -2.84 9.29 10.48
C LEU A 64 -1.54 9.51 9.70
N ALA A 65 -0.56 10.17 10.33
CA ALA A 65 0.78 10.26 9.75
C ALA A 65 1.37 8.85 9.51
N GLY A 66 1.21 7.95 10.46
CA GLY A 66 1.60 6.54 10.33
C GLY A 66 0.90 5.84 9.16
N CYS A 67 -0.42 6.01 9.00
CA CYS A 67 -1.17 5.45 7.87
C CYS A 67 -0.60 5.90 6.52
N SER A 68 -0.31 7.19 6.35
CA SER A 68 0.23 7.74 5.10
C SER A 68 1.67 7.28 4.82
N VAL A 69 2.51 7.16 5.86
CA VAL A 69 3.87 6.62 5.70
C VAL A 69 3.82 5.15 5.25
N ILE A 70 2.99 4.33 5.89
CA ILE A 70 2.83 2.91 5.52
C ILE A 70 2.30 2.79 4.09
N GLN A 71 1.33 3.62 3.70
CA GLN A 71 0.84 3.68 2.32
C GLN A 71 1.98 3.95 1.34
N GLY A 72 2.79 4.99 1.59
CA GLY A 72 3.92 5.34 0.73
C GLY A 72 4.94 4.21 0.59
N VAL A 73 5.30 3.56 1.70
CA VAL A 73 6.23 2.41 1.71
C VAL A 73 5.66 1.22 0.92
N CYS A 74 4.37 0.92 1.10
CA CYS A 74 3.67 -0.14 0.35
C CYS A 74 3.72 0.11 -1.16
N MET A 75 3.38 1.32 -1.59
CA MET A 75 3.36 1.71 -3.01
C MET A 75 4.77 1.72 -3.63
N ALA A 76 5.78 2.15 -2.88
CA ALA A 76 7.18 2.07 -3.31
C ALA A 76 7.63 0.61 -3.47
N GLY A 77 7.19 -0.28 -2.58
CA GLY A 77 7.36 -1.73 -2.72
C GLY A 77 6.74 -2.27 -4.00
N CYS A 78 5.50 -1.87 -4.31
CA CYS A 78 4.84 -2.24 -5.57
C CYS A 78 5.64 -1.76 -6.80
N ALA A 79 6.13 -0.52 -6.78
CA ALA A 79 6.88 0.06 -7.90
C ALA A 79 8.25 -0.59 -8.10
N THR A 80 8.94 -0.96 -7.02
CA THR A 80 10.24 -1.65 -7.09
C THR A 80 10.09 -3.10 -7.55
N ALA A 81 9.09 -3.83 -7.04
CA ALA A 81 8.75 -5.16 -7.54
C ALA A 81 8.39 -5.13 -9.03
N ALA A 82 7.69 -4.07 -9.45
CA ALA A 82 7.41 -3.85 -10.84
C ALA A 82 8.70 -3.59 -11.66
N ALA A 83 9.54 -2.63 -11.25
CA ALA A 83 10.77 -2.32 -11.98
C ALA A 83 11.75 -3.51 -12.10
N ALA A 84 11.70 -4.47 -11.16
CA ALA A 84 12.52 -5.67 -11.17
C ALA A 84 11.95 -6.83 -12.03
N ALA A 85 10.74 -6.69 -12.57
CA ALA A 85 10.15 -7.72 -13.42
C ALA A 85 10.95 -7.86 -14.72
N PRO A 86 11.24 -9.09 -15.18
CA PRO A 86 11.93 -9.30 -16.45
C PRO A 86 11.07 -8.75 -17.59
N THR A 87 11.58 -7.73 -18.28
CA THR A 87 11.03 -7.26 -19.55
C THR A 87 11.32 -8.33 -20.61
N PRO A 88 10.33 -8.76 -21.42
CA PRO A 88 10.61 -9.64 -22.55
C PRO A 88 11.55 -8.99 -23.57
#